data_AF-A0A7W0G556-F1
#
_entry.id   AF-A0A7W0G556-F1
#
_cell.length_a   1.000
_cell.length_b   1.000
_cell.length_c   1.000
_cell.angle_alpha   90.00
_cell.angle_beta   90.00
_cell.angle_gamma   90.00
#
_symmetry.space_group_name_H-M   'P 1'
#
loop_
_entity.id
_entity.type
_entity.pdbx_description
1 polymer ?
#
loop_
_entity_poly.entity_id
_entity_poly.type
_entity_poly.pdbx_seq_one_letter_code
_entity_poly.pdbx_strand_id
1 'polypeptide(L)'
;MNGIRIYTNAGGLDTPLGREVFYSHRAGGPYYRWCLEKKSGQWRFSRVHPFGSTLKALRATNLKDTPTALRVKLDEHYAYV
;
A
#
# COMPACT_ATOMS: atom_id res chain seq x y z
N MET A 1 -6.29 12.88 -6.94
CA MET A 1 -5.84 12.16 -5.72
C MET A 1 -5.26 13.12 -4.68
N ASN A 2 -6.08 13.83 -3.91
CA ASN A 2 -5.59 14.69 -2.82
C ASN A 2 -5.77 13.98 -1.47
N GLY A 3 -4.70 13.88 -0.69
CA GLY A 3 -4.75 13.38 0.69
C GLY A 3 -4.50 11.87 0.90
N ILE A 4 -4.08 11.13 -0.14
CA ILE A 4 -3.63 9.74 0.01
C ILE A 4 -2.13 9.75 0.33
N ARG A 5 -1.75 9.10 1.44
CA ARG A 5 -0.35 8.84 1.80
C ARG A 5 -0.02 7.39 1.48
N ILE A 6 1.17 7.17 0.92
CA ILE A 6 1.68 5.83 0.64
C ILE A 6 2.86 5.54 1.54
N TYR A 7 2.94 4.29 1.98
CA TYR A 7 4.01 3.80 2.81
C TYR A 7 4.55 2.48 2.28
N THR A 8 5.82 2.22 2.56
CA THR A 8 6.47 0.92 2.37
C THR A 8 6.90 0.39 3.73
N ASN A 9 6.92 -0.93 3.90
CA ASN A 9 7.49 -1.52 5.11
C ASN A 9 9.01 -1.68 4.90
N ALA A 10 9.81 -0.97 5.69
CA ALA A 10 11.27 -1.09 5.65
C ALA A 10 11.79 -2.29 6.45
N GLY A 11 10.97 -2.84 7.35
CA GLY A 11 11.25 -4.09 8.04
C GLY A 11 10.87 -5.25 7.14
N GLY A 12 11.85 -5.92 6.52
CA GLY A 12 11.67 -7.08 5.63
C GLY A 12 10.93 -8.30 6.22
N LEU A 13 10.31 -8.17 7.40
CA LEU A 13 9.50 -9.19 8.07
C LEU A 13 8.15 -9.46 7.36
N ASP A 14 7.62 -8.49 6.59
CA ASP A 14 6.33 -8.61 5.88
C ASP A 14 6.46 -8.85 4.37
N THR A 15 7.64 -9.22 3.91
CA THR A 15 7.86 -9.74 2.56
C THR A 15 8.18 -11.23 2.64
N PRO A 16 7.19 -12.13 2.86
CA PRO A 16 7.45 -13.56 2.97
C PRO A 16 8.23 -14.15 1.79
N LEU A 17 8.27 -13.49 0.63
CA LEU A 17 8.76 -14.07 -0.63
C LEU A 17 9.27 -13.00 -1.63
N GLY A 18 9.83 -11.87 -1.16
CA GLY A 18 10.26 -10.78 -2.06
C GLY A 18 9.12 -10.19 -2.90
N ARG A 19 7.91 -10.13 -2.33
CA ARG A 19 6.76 -9.46 -2.96
C ARG A 19 6.79 -7.99 -2.60
N GLU A 20 6.64 -7.12 -3.57
CA GLU A 20 6.46 -5.69 -3.29
C GLU A 20 5.14 -5.47 -2.55
N VAL A 21 5.25 -4.85 -1.37
CA VAL A 21 4.11 -4.51 -0.51
C VAL A 21 4.11 -3.01 -0.28
N PHE A 22 2.98 -2.39 -0.58
CA PHE A 22 2.73 -0.99 -0.30
C PHE A 22 1.54 -0.85 0.63
N TYR A 23 1.47 0.27 1.33
CA TYR A 23 0.35 0.63 2.18
C TYR A 23 -0.17 1.99 1.76
N SER A 24 -1.48 2.16 1.78
CA SER A 24 -2.11 3.45 1.49
C SER A 24 -3.07 3.83 2.59
N HIS A 25 -3.15 5.12 2.89
CA HIS A 25 -4.10 5.67 3.85
C HIS A 25 -4.53 7.05 3.39
N ARG A 26 -5.85 7.27 3.34
CA ARG A 26 -6.45 8.59 3.18
C ARG A 26 -6.73 9.16 4.56
N ALA A 27 -6.48 10.46 4.77
CA ALA A 27 -6.71 11.11 6.06
C ALA A 27 -8.09 10.78 6.66
N GLY A 28 -8.12 10.22 7.87
CA GLY A 28 -9.35 9.81 8.57
C GLY A 28 -9.97 8.49 8.09
N GLY A 29 -9.37 7.86 7.07
CA GLY A 29 -9.81 6.58 6.52
C GLY A 29 -9.03 5.39 7.07
N PRO A 30 -9.40 4.16 6.65
CA PRO A 30 -8.64 2.98 7.01
C PRO A 30 -7.32 2.87 6.23
N TYR A 31 -6.43 2.02 6.73
CA TYR A 31 -5.25 1.62 6.01
C TYR A 31 -5.57 0.46 5.07
N TYR A 32 -4.97 0.48 3.90
CA TYR A 32 -5.02 -0.62 2.93
C TYR A 32 -3.63 -1.11 2.66
N ARG A 33 -3.47 -2.44 2.62
CA ARG A 33 -2.26 -3.13 2.20
C ARG A 33 -2.43 -3.55 0.75
N TRP A 34 -1.44 -3.23 -0.08
CA TRP A 34 -1.35 -3.56 -1.49
C TRP A 34 -0.23 -4.56 -1.71
N CYS A 35 -0.52 -5.64 -2.41
CA CYS A 35 0.47 -6.67 -2.72
C CYS A 35 0.40 -7.05 -4.19
N LEU A 36 1.57 -7.22 -4.80
CA LEU A 36 1.66 -7.78 -6.13
C LEU A 36 1.45 -9.30 -6.09
N GLU A 37 0.40 -9.77 -6.75
CA GLU A 37 0.13 -11.19 -6.92
C GLU A 37 1.03 -11.75 -8.03
N LYS A 38 2.04 -12.55 -7.67
CA LYS A 38 3.03 -13.11 -8.61
C LYS A 38 2.42 -13.88 -9.79
N LYS A 39 1.25 -14.52 -9.59
CA LYS A 39 0.61 -15.36 -10.62
C LYS A 39 -0.10 -14.54 -11.70
N SER A 40 -0.68 -13.39 -11.33
CA SER A 40 -1.48 -12.55 -12.22
C SER A 40 -0.75 -11.27 -12.64
N GLY A 41 0.33 -10.90 -11.94
CA GLY A 41 0.97 -9.60 -12.08
C GLY A 41 0.08 -8.44 -11.62
N GLN A 42 -1.02 -8.73 -10.92
CA GLN A 42 -2.00 -7.72 -10.51
C GLN A 42 -1.79 -7.30 -9.06
N TRP A 43 -2.05 -6.02 -8.80
CA TRP A 43 -2.12 -5.49 -7.45
C TRP A 43 -3.45 -5.83 -6.81
N ARG A 44 -3.39 -6.52 -5.67
CA ARG A 44 -4.55 -6.74 -4.81
C ARG A 44 -4.44 -5.92 -3.54
N PHE A 45 -5.59 -5.46 -3.05
CA PHE A 45 -5.66 -4.74 -1.80
C PHE A 45 -6.42 -5.52 -0.72
N SER A 46 -6.11 -5.22 0.53
CA SER A 46 -6.89 -5.67 1.68
C SER A 46 -6.89 -4.56 2.72
N ARG A 47 -8.04 -4.34 3.37
CA ARG A 47 -8.14 -3.41 4.49
C ARG A 47 -7.37 -4.00 5.67
N VAL A 48 -6.52 -3.20 6.29
CA VAL A 48 -5.74 -3.61 7.46
C VAL A 48 -5.96 -2.63 8.61
N HIS A 49 -6.02 -3.17 9.82
CA HIS A 49 -5.85 -2.37 11.03
C HIS A 49 -4.39 -2.47 11.41
N PRO A 50 -3.59 -1.41 11.19
CA PRO A 50 -2.18 -1.50 11.48
C PRO A 50 -2.03 -1.46 13.01
N PHE A 51 -1.55 -2.56 13.58
CA PHE A 51 -1.17 -2.62 14.98
C PHE A 51 0.08 -1.76 15.20
N GLY A 52 0.26 -1.23 16.41
CA GLY A 52 1.26 -0.17 16.68
C GLY A 52 2.71 -0.49 16.27
N SER A 53 3.09 -1.76 16.18
CA SER A 53 4.40 -2.20 15.66
C SER A 53 4.52 -2.07 14.14
N THR A 54 3.46 -2.38 13.38
CA THR A 54 3.42 -2.24 11.92
C THR A 54 3.53 -0.78 11.50
N LEU A 55 2.82 0.13 12.18
CA LEU A 55 2.88 1.58 11.89
C LEU A 55 4.29 2.15 12.08
N LYS A 56 5.02 1.70 13.12
CA LYS A 56 6.39 2.15 13.39
C LYS A 56 7.39 1.72 12.31
N ALA A 57 7.09 0.64 11.58
CA ALA A 57 7.93 0.13 10.49
C ALA A 57 7.58 0.72 9.11
N LEU A 58 6.43 1.40 8.99
CA LEU A 58 6.01 2.06 7.76
C LEU A 58 6.82 3.33 7.52
N ARG A 59 7.51 3.38 6.38
CA ARG A 59 8.16 4.60 5.89
C ARG A 59 7.29 5.24 4.82
N ALA A 60 7.05 6.53 4.94
CA ALA A 60 6.38 7.28 3.89
C ALA A 60 7.20 7.21 2.60
N THR A 61 6.53 7.00 1.47
CA THR A 61 7.13 7.03 0.14
C THR A 61 6.37 8.00 -0.75
N ASN A 62 7.05 8.58 -1.74
CA ASN A 62 6.35 9.44 -2.68
C ASN A 62 5.50 8.59 -3.61
N LEU A 63 4.32 9.12 -3.96
CA LEU A 63 3.48 8.53 -5.00
C LEU A 63 4.24 8.36 -6.33
N LYS A 64 5.21 9.22 -6.62
CA LYS A 64 6.05 9.13 -7.82
C LYS A 64 6.97 7.91 -7.84
N ASP A 65 7.37 7.42 -6.67
CA ASP A 65 8.25 6.25 -6.51
C ASP A 65 7.46 4.93 -6.53
N THR A 66 6.12 5.00 -6.62
CA THR A 66 5.27 3.82 -6.69
C THR A 66 5.08 3.33 -8.12
N PRO A 67 5.00 2.00 -8.33
CA PRO A 67 4.74 1.42 -9.65
C PRO A 67 3.49 1.99 -10.30
N THR A 68 3.55 2.32 -11.60
CA THR A 68 2.42 2.90 -12.35
C THR A 68 1.15 2.05 -12.24
N ALA A 69 1.29 0.72 -12.31
CA ALA A 69 0.16 -0.20 -12.16
C ALA A 69 -0.52 -0.11 -10.77
N LEU A 70 0.25 0.17 -9.70
CA LEU A 70 -0.30 0.40 -8.37
C LEU A 70 -1.02 1.74 -8.30
N ARG A 71 -0.47 2.79 -8.92
CA ARG A 71 -1.09 4.13 -8.96
C ARG A 71 -2.46 4.09 -9.62
N VAL A 72 -2.59 3.37 -10.74
CA VAL A 72 -3.89 3.17 -11.41
C VAL A 72 -4.88 2.49 -10.46
N LYS A 73 -4.46 1.43 -9.76
CA LYS A 73 -5.32 0.71 -8.82
C LYS A 73 -5.71 1.53 -7.60
N LEU A 74 -4.82 2.40 -7.11
CA LEU A 74 -5.12 3.35 -6.06
C LEU A 74 -6.15 4.37 -6.53
N ASP A 75 -6.00 4.91 -7.75
CA ASP A 75 -6.95 5.86 -8.30
C ASP A 75 -8.33 5.23 -8.47
N GLU A 76 -8.40 4.03 -9.06
CA GLU A 76 -9.62 3.23 -9.15
C GLU A 76 -10.25 2.99 -7.77
N HIS A 77 -9.46 2.58 -6.77
CA HIS A 77 -9.99 2.29 -5.44
C HIS A 77 -10.56 3.52 -4.75
N TYR A 78 -9.84 4.64 -4.75
CA TYR A 78 -10.26 5.85 -4.05
C TYR A 78 -11.21 6.75 -4.87
N ALA A 79 -11.47 6.45 -6.14
CA ALA A 79 -12.51 7.10 -6.92
C ALA A 79 -13.93 6.76 -6.42
N TYR A 80 -14.11 5.58 -5.83
CA TYR A 80 -15.41 5.06 -5.40
C TYR A 80 -15.58 4.97 -3.86
N VAL A 81 -14.61 5.47 -3.08
CA VAL A 81 -14.54 5.31 -1.61
C VAL A 81 -14.49 6.65 -0.89
#